data_AF-A0A8T3M8W6-F1
#
_entry.id   AF-A0A8T3M8W6-F1
#
_cell.length_a   1.000
_cell.length_b   1.000
_cell.length_c   1.000
_cell.angle_alpha   90.00
_cell.angle_beta   90.00
_cell.angle_gamma   90.00
#
_symmetry.space_group_name_H-M   'P 1'
#
loop_
_entity.id
_entity.type
_entity.pdbx_description
1 polymer ?
#
loop_
_entity_poly.entity_id
_entity_poly.type
_entity_poly.pdbx_seq_one_letter_code
_entity_poly.pdbx_strand_id
1 'polypeptide(L)'
;MGLRVAFLAAECEPWAKTGGLADVVDALARALGAPEVAGVDGPVDVFLPRYRGVPDPDPAAILGETMLAVPDPRARTGSSAVTVVEVAADGYRLRLVDHPPAFDREGLYGDEAGDYADNAWRFGLYCRAALEALRADGRPADLLHLHDWQAGPAGIFRDLRYADDPVIRPAAMVMTLHNLAYHGWVPNAGLPQLGLVAGGAAPGQNPSGVDLLAAGIGAAEIVNTVSPTYAREALTPDFGMG
;
A
#
# COMPACT_ATOMS: atom_id res chain seq x y z
N MET A 1 3.35 -7.44 -25.06
CA MET A 1 2.76 -6.40 -24.20
C MET A 1 3.56 -6.41 -22.92
N GLY A 2 4.03 -5.24 -22.46
CA GLY A 2 4.69 -5.12 -21.16
C GLY A 2 3.66 -5.01 -20.04
N LEU A 3 4.08 -5.34 -18.82
CA LEU A 3 3.30 -5.32 -17.59
C LEU A 3 3.28 -3.91 -17.01
N ARG A 4 2.10 -3.43 -16.63
CA ARG A 4 1.94 -2.25 -15.80
C ARG A 4 2.05 -2.65 -14.32
N VAL A 5 3.01 -2.05 -13.63
CA VAL A 5 3.35 -2.39 -12.24
C VAL A 5 3.04 -1.21 -11.32
N ALA A 6 2.31 -1.47 -10.23
CA ALA A 6 2.01 -0.48 -9.20
C ALA A 6 2.45 -0.97 -7.83
N PHE A 7 3.36 -0.24 -7.21
CA PHE A 7 3.85 -0.45 -5.85
C PHE A 7 2.96 0.31 -4.87
N LEU A 8 2.55 -0.37 -3.81
CA LEU A 8 1.93 0.23 -2.65
C LEU A 8 2.89 0.06 -1.46
N ALA A 9 3.45 1.16 -0.99
CA ALA A 9 4.40 1.21 0.10
C ALA A 9 4.12 2.40 1.03
N ALA A 10 4.44 2.23 2.32
CA ALA A 10 4.40 3.31 3.29
C ALA A 10 5.69 4.14 3.32
N GLU A 11 6.77 3.67 2.70
CA GLU A 11 8.05 4.39 2.63
C GLU A 11 8.65 4.27 1.24
N CYS A 12 9.35 5.30 0.80
CA CYS A 12 10.09 5.35 -0.45
C CYS A 12 11.12 6.48 -0.36
N GLU A 13 12.40 6.20 -0.58
CA GLU A 13 13.44 7.24 -0.56
C GLU A 13 13.40 8.09 -1.85
N PRO A 14 13.68 9.41 -1.82
CA PRO A 14 14.00 10.28 -0.69
C PRO A 14 12.79 10.87 0.05
N TRP A 15 11.58 10.39 -0.24
CA TRP A 15 10.33 11.05 0.13
C TRP A 15 9.92 10.81 1.58
N ALA A 16 9.93 9.55 2.03
CA ALA A 16 9.56 9.17 3.38
C ALA A 16 10.31 7.90 3.79
N LYS A 17 10.97 7.92 4.96
CA LYS A 17 11.83 6.82 5.42
C LYS A 17 11.89 6.75 6.95
N THR A 18 11.72 5.55 7.48
CA THR A 18 12.05 5.19 8.87
C THR A 18 13.00 3.99 8.94
N GLY A 19 13.01 3.13 7.91
CA GLY A 19 13.88 1.96 7.85
C GLY A 19 14.28 1.56 6.42
N GLY A 20 14.69 0.29 6.27
CA GLY A 20 15.20 -0.24 4.99
C GLY A 20 14.14 -0.48 3.91
N LEU A 21 12.85 -0.44 4.26
CA LEU A 21 11.75 -0.57 3.29
C LEU A 21 11.85 0.53 2.21
N ALA A 22 12.14 1.77 2.62
CA ALA A 22 12.26 2.92 1.73
C ALA A 22 13.34 2.73 0.67
N ASP A 23 14.50 2.21 1.07
CA ASP A 23 15.64 1.94 0.19
C ASP A 23 15.27 0.90 -0.88
N VAL A 24 14.59 -0.18 -0.45
CA VAL A 24 14.20 -1.28 -1.35
C VAL A 24 13.15 -0.82 -2.35
N VAL A 25 12.13 -0.09 -1.90
CA VAL A 25 11.06 0.41 -2.78
C VAL A 25 11.64 1.32 -3.87
N ASP A 26 12.47 2.28 -3.48
CA ASP A 26 13.10 3.23 -4.42
C ASP A 26 14.02 2.51 -5.42
N ALA A 27 14.95 1.69 -4.93
CA ALA A 27 15.91 0.99 -5.77
C ALA A 27 15.23 -0.01 -6.72
N LEU A 28 14.21 -0.73 -6.24
CA LEU A 28 13.48 -1.69 -7.06
C LEU A 28 12.61 -1.00 -8.12
N ALA A 29 11.92 0.09 -7.76
CA ALA A 29 11.11 0.84 -8.71
C ALA A 29 11.95 1.42 -9.84
N ARG A 30 13.12 2.00 -9.51
CA ARG A 30 14.11 2.47 -10.48
C ARG A 30 14.60 1.35 -11.40
N ALA A 31 14.98 0.22 -10.81
CA ALA A 31 15.51 -0.90 -11.56
C ALA A 31 14.47 -1.47 -12.54
N LEU A 32 13.22 -1.64 -12.11
CA LEU A 32 12.15 -2.19 -12.95
C LEU A 32 11.65 -1.20 -14.01
N GLY A 33 11.63 0.10 -13.71
CA GLY A 33 11.24 1.15 -14.65
C GLY A 33 12.32 1.52 -15.67
N ALA A 34 13.52 0.94 -15.56
CA ALA A 34 14.62 1.20 -16.47
C ALA A 34 14.30 0.71 -17.89
N PRO A 35 14.63 1.48 -18.96
CA PRO A 35 14.32 1.12 -20.34
C PRO A 35 14.86 -0.23 -20.79
N GLU A 36 15.94 -0.72 -20.17
CA GLU A 36 16.59 -1.99 -20.48
C GLU A 36 15.83 -3.19 -19.91
N VAL A 37 14.93 -2.99 -18.95
CA VAL A 37 14.11 -4.07 -18.37
C VAL A 37 12.97 -4.40 -19.32
N ALA A 38 13.14 -5.48 -20.08
CA ALA A 38 12.10 -5.99 -20.94
C ALA A 38 10.90 -6.49 -20.14
N GLY A 39 9.69 -6.17 -20.62
CA GLY A 39 8.45 -6.72 -20.08
C GLY A 39 7.74 -5.85 -19.05
N VAL A 40 8.26 -4.67 -18.71
CA VAL A 40 7.50 -3.61 -18.01
C VAL A 40 7.09 -2.55 -19.03
N ASP A 41 5.84 -2.08 -18.96
CA ASP A 41 5.32 -1.03 -19.83
C ASP A 41 5.26 0.31 -19.09
N GLY A 42 6.18 1.21 -19.44
CA GLY A 42 6.26 2.55 -18.85
C GLY A 42 6.90 2.58 -17.45
N PRO A 43 6.80 3.72 -16.74
CA PRO A 43 7.34 3.83 -15.39
C PRO A 43 6.54 2.97 -14.41
N VAL A 44 7.21 2.46 -13.38
CA VAL A 44 6.54 1.85 -12.21
C VAL A 44 5.76 2.94 -11.47
N ASP A 45 4.50 2.66 -11.13
CA ASP A 45 3.72 3.54 -10.26
C ASP A 45 4.09 3.27 -8.81
N VAL A 46 4.59 4.25 -8.06
CA VAL A 46 4.88 4.10 -6.62
C VAL A 46 3.89 4.96 -5.82
N PHE A 47 2.88 4.32 -5.24
CA PHE A 47 1.95 5.01 -4.35
C PHE A 47 2.56 5.20 -2.97
N LEU A 48 2.54 6.42 -2.46
CA LEU A 48 3.09 6.77 -1.15
C LEU A 48 2.15 7.75 -0.44
N PRO A 49 1.87 7.62 0.86
CA PRO A 49 1.15 8.66 1.58
C PRO A 49 1.95 9.97 1.63
N ARG A 50 1.30 11.11 1.41
CA ARG A 50 1.93 12.43 1.59
C ARG A 50 1.99 12.78 3.08
N TYR A 51 2.99 12.24 3.76
CA TYR A 51 3.26 12.59 5.16
C TYR A 51 3.70 14.05 5.30
N ARG A 52 3.56 14.62 6.51
CA ARG A 52 4.02 16.00 6.83
C ARG A 52 5.46 16.27 6.38
N GLY A 53 6.35 15.28 6.50
CA GLY A 53 7.77 15.39 6.14
C GLY A 53 8.08 15.21 4.66
N VAL A 54 7.12 14.79 3.83
CA VAL A 54 7.32 14.67 2.38
C VAL A 54 7.44 16.07 1.79
N PRO A 55 8.56 16.42 1.15
CA PRO A 55 8.73 17.76 0.57
C PRO A 55 7.75 17.98 -0.58
N ASP A 56 7.39 19.25 -0.79
CA ASP A 56 6.63 19.62 -1.98
C ASP A 56 7.41 19.27 -3.24
N PRO A 57 6.80 18.54 -4.20
CA PRO A 57 7.45 18.21 -5.46
C PRO A 57 7.86 19.47 -6.22
N ASP A 58 8.93 19.37 -7.01
CA ASP A 58 9.25 20.41 -8.00
C ASP A 58 8.03 20.56 -8.94
N PRO A 59 7.45 21.78 -9.08
CA PRO A 59 6.34 22.01 -9.99
C PRO A 59 6.60 21.53 -11.43
N ALA A 60 7.85 21.53 -11.90
CA ALA A 60 8.22 21.02 -13.22
C ALA A 60 8.15 19.49 -13.32
N ALA A 61 8.21 18.77 -12.21
CA ALA A 61 8.10 17.32 -12.13
C ALA A 61 6.64 16.84 -11.94
N ILE A 62 5.71 17.73 -11.62
CA ILE A 62 4.29 17.38 -11.46
C ILE A 62 3.69 17.05 -12.83
N LEU A 63 3.18 15.83 -12.95
CA LEU A 63 2.54 15.30 -14.16
C LEU A 63 1.02 15.54 -14.15
N GLY A 64 0.43 15.62 -12.96
CA GLY A 64 -1.01 15.86 -12.80
C GLY A 64 -1.46 15.71 -11.36
N GLU A 65 -2.68 16.17 -11.10
CA GLU A 65 -3.38 16.04 -9.83
C GLU A 65 -4.80 15.56 -10.08
N THR A 66 -5.21 14.52 -9.37
CA THR A 66 -6.56 13.97 -9.48
C THR A 66 -7.22 13.93 -8.12
N MET A 67 -8.36 14.60 -7.97
CA MET A 67 -9.19 14.49 -6.76
C MET A 67 -10.18 13.33 -6.91
N LEU A 68 -10.11 12.39 -5.98
CA LEU A 68 -10.89 11.15 -5.96
C LEU A 68 -11.89 11.17 -4.79
N ALA A 69 -13.07 10.60 -5.02
CA ALA A 69 -14.00 10.26 -3.95
C ALA A 69 -13.70 8.84 -3.46
N VAL A 70 -12.93 8.72 -2.37
CA VAL A 70 -12.44 7.43 -1.86
C VAL A 70 -13.40 6.90 -0.79
N PRO A 71 -13.88 5.64 -0.88
CA PRO A 71 -14.73 5.07 0.17
C PRO A 71 -14.05 5.14 1.55
N ASP A 72 -14.73 5.76 2.51
CA ASP A 72 -14.17 6.05 3.83
C ASP A 72 -15.21 5.76 4.93
N PRO A 73 -15.01 4.71 5.76
CA PRO A 73 -15.89 4.39 6.88
C PRO A 73 -16.04 5.48 7.93
N ARG A 74 -15.11 6.45 8.02
CA ARG A 74 -15.20 7.59 8.94
C ARG A 74 -15.96 8.78 8.37
N ALA A 75 -16.11 8.85 7.04
CA ALA A 75 -16.81 9.94 6.40
C ALA A 75 -18.32 9.79 6.54
N ARG A 76 -19.02 10.85 6.96
CA ARG A 76 -20.49 10.86 7.08
C ARG A 76 -21.20 10.60 5.75
N THR A 77 -20.57 10.99 4.65
CA THR A 77 -21.02 10.81 3.27
C THR A 77 -20.64 9.44 2.69
N GLY A 78 -19.91 8.60 3.45
CA GLY A 78 -19.38 7.31 3.00
C GLY A 78 -18.11 7.40 2.14
N SER A 79 -17.66 8.61 1.81
CA SER A 79 -16.40 8.84 1.08
C SER A 79 -15.71 10.13 1.51
N SER A 80 -14.38 10.12 1.41
CA SER A 80 -13.50 11.27 1.63
C SER A 80 -12.90 11.74 0.31
N ALA A 81 -12.74 13.04 0.16
CA ALA A 81 -11.96 13.60 -0.94
C ALA A 81 -10.46 13.38 -0.65
N VAL A 82 -9.78 12.73 -1.59
CA VAL A 82 -8.34 12.45 -1.53
C VAL A 82 -7.72 12.90 -2.84
N THR A 83 -6.65 13.69 -2.77
CA THR A 83 -5.91 14.10 -3.96
C THR A 83 -4.77 13.13 -4.20
N VAL A 84 -4.60 12.68 -5.43
CA VAL A 84 -3.41 11.94 -5.87
C VAL A 84 -2.58 12.86 -6.75
N VAL A 85 -1.37 13.20 -6.29
CA VAL A 85 -0.42 14.02 -7.03
C VAL A 85 0.57 13.07 -7.74
N GLU A 86 0.62 13.17 -9.06
CA GLU A 86 1.54 12.39 -9.89
C GLU A 86 2.81 13.18 -10.15
N VAL A 87 3.95 12.59 -9.82
CA VAL A 87 5.26 13.24 -9.89
C VAL A 87 6.21 12.32 -10.67
N ALA A 88 6.88 12.87 -11.68
CA ALA A 88 8.01 12.20 -12.30
C ALA A 88 9.17 12.14 -11.29
N ALA A 89 9.56 10.93 -10.91
CA ALA A 89 10.72 10.68 -10.07
C ALA A 89 11.80 9.95 -10.89
N ASP A 90 13.00 9.84 -10.34
CA ASP A 90 14.10 9.14 -10.99
C ASP A 90 13.71 7.68 -11.27
N GLY A 91 13.45 7.34 -12.54
CA GLY A 91 13.12 5.98 -13.02
C GLY A 91 11.70 5.47 -12.76
N TYR A 92 10.83 6.23 -12.06
CA TYR A 92 9.46 5.81 -11.75
C TYR A 92 8.50 6.99 -11.64
N ARG A 93 7.20 6.71 -11.53
CA ARG A 93 6.16 7.72 -11.29
C ARG A 93 5.69 7.61 -9.84
N LEU A 94 6.02 8.61 -9.04
CA LEU A 94 5.51 8.72 -7.68
C LEU A 94 4.06 9.19 -7.71
N ARG A 95 3.18 8.53 -6.96
CA ARG A 95 1.77 8.89 -6.80
C ARG A 95 1.51 9.17 -5.32
N LEU A 96 1.60 10.45 -4.95
CA LEU A 96 1.41 10.89 -3.57
C LEU A 96 -0.07 10.92 -3.21
N VAL A 97 -0.46 10.12 -2.23
CA VAL A 97 -1.82 10.12 -1.67
C VAL A 97 -1.91 11.22 -0.63
N ASP A 98 -2.46 12.35 -1.03
CA ASP A 98 -2.61 13.55 -0.21
C ASP A 98 -3.97 13.58 0.48
N HIS A 99 -3.92 13.32 1.79
CA HIS A 99 -5.06 13.45 2.69
C HIS A 99 -4.56 13.87 4.09
N PRO A 100 -4.42 15.19 4.34
CA PRO A 100 -3.85 15.70 5.59
C PRO A 100 -4.51 15.16 6.86
N PRO A 101 -5.84 14.93 6.95
CA PRO A 101 -6.44 14.34 8.14
C PRO A 101 -5.88 12.96 8.52
N ALA A 102 -5.34 12.20 7.56
CA ALA A 102 -4.65 10.94 7.81
C ALA A 102 -3.13 11.10 7.97
N PHE A 103 -2.47 11.92 7.14
CA PHE A 103 -1.01 11.84 6.98
C PHE A 103 -0.23 13.08 7.45
N ASP A 104 -0.89 14.20 7.75
CA ASP A 104 -0.25 15.35 8.40
C ASP A 104 -0.07 15.11 9.91
N ARG A 105 0.86 14.20 10.22
CA ARG A 105 1.20 13.71 11.57
C ARG A 105 2.70 13.85 11.82
N GLU A 106 3.10 13.71 13.09
CA GLU A 106 4.51 13.82 13.48
C GLU A 106 5.35 12.65 12.96
N GLY A 107 4.85 11.42 13.10
CA GLY A 107 5.49 10.22 12.56
C GLY A 107 4.64 9.54 11.49
N LEU A 108 5.23 8.52 10.84
CA LEU A 108 4.56 7.74 9.81
C LEU A 108 3.52 6.79 10.42
N TYR A 109 3.88 6.12 11.52
CA TYR A 109 3.06 5.08 12.17
C TYR A 109 2.60 5.43 13.58
N GLY A 110 3.30 6.36 14.25
CA GLY A 110 3.06 6.71 15.65
C GLY A 110 3.89 7.92 16.07
N ASP A 111 3.80 8.27 17.34
CA ASP A 111 4.61 9.31 17.99
C ASP A 111 5.26 8.76 19.28
N GLU A 112 5.72 9.64 20.18
CA GLU A 112 6.32 9.23 21.46
C GLU A 112 5.39 8.37 22.33
N ALA A 113 4.07 8.45 22.14
CA ALA A 113 3.08 7.65 22.86
C ALA A 113 2.84 6.26 22.22
N GLY A 114 3.47 5.97 21.09
CA GLY A 114 3.36 4.71 20.36
C GLY A 114 2.55 4.83 19.07
N ASP A 115 2.10 3.68 18.56
CA ASP A 115 1.36 3.60 17.29
C ASP A 115 0.06 4.41 17.32
N TYR A 116 -0.24 5.08 16.22
CA TYR A 116 -1.53 5.75 16.07
C TYR A 116 -2.66 4.72 16.07
N ALA A 117 -3.60 4.90 17.01
CA ALA A 117 -4.75 4.02 17.18
C ALA A 117 -5.66 3.92 15.93
N ASP A 118 -5.48 4.84 14.97
CA ASP A 118 -6.18 4.89 13.71
C ASP A 118 -5.40 4.41 12.48
N ASN A 119 -4.26 3.74 12.66
CA ASN A 119 -3.48 3.17 11.56
C ASN A 119 -4.31 2.29 10.63
N ALA A 120 -5.25 1.50 11.17
CA ALA A 120 -6.18 0.70 10.37
C ALA A 120 -6.97 1.56 9.38
N TRP A 121 -7.51 2.70 9.84
CA TRP A 121 -8.19 3.64 8.95
C TRP A 121 -7.23 4.33 7.98
N ARG A 122 -6.09 4.84 8.47
CA ARG A 122 -5.12 5.60 7.65
C ARG A 122 -4.63 4.77 6.46
N PHE A 123 -4.14 3.57 6.73
CA PHE A 123 -3.61 2.68 5.69
C PHE A 123 -4.70 2.00 4.87
N GLY A 124 -5.89 1.82 5.45
CA GLY A 124 -7.09 1.43 4.69
C GLY A 124 -7.50 2.48 3.66
N LEU A 125 -7.55 3.76 4.06
CA LEU A 125 -7.85 4.88 3.16
C LEU A 125 -6.79 5.01 2.07
N TYR A 126 -5.50 4.91 2.43
CA TYR A 126 -4.39 4.91 1.48
C TYR A 126 -4.54 3.83 0.41
N CYS A 127 -4.76 2.58 0.82
CA CYS A 127 -4.92 1.47 -0.12
C CYS A 127 -6.13 1.70 -1.04
N ARG A 128 -7.26 2.18 -0.51
CA ARG A 128 -8.43 2.51 -1.35
C ARG A 128 -8.15 3.65 -2.31
N ALA A 129 -7.43 4.68 -1.89
CA ALA A 129 -7.06 5.80 -2.75
C ALA A 129 -6.17 5.32 -3.91
N ALA A 130 -5.21 4.44 -3.66
CA ALA A 130 -4.38 3.83 -4.70
C ALA A 130 -5.21 3.01 -5.69
N LEU A 131 -6.14 2.19 -5.20
CA LEU A 131 -7.05 1.41 -6.06
C LEU A 131 -8.00 2.31 -6.85
N GLU A 132 -8.60 3.34 -6.26
CA GLU A 132 -9.46 4.29 -6.98
C GLU A 132 -8.66 5.11 -8.01
N ALA A 133 -7.38 5.43 -7.75
CA ALA A 133 -6.53 6.10 -8.73
C ALA A 133 -6.26 5.20 -9.95
N LEU A 134 -5.89 3.93 -9.72
CA LEU A 134 -5.72 2.95 -10.80
C LEU A 134 -7.00 2.74 -11.59
N ARG A 135 -8.16 2.72 -10.91
CA ARG A 135 -9.48 2.63 -11.51
C ARG A 135 -9.80 3.86 -12.37
N ALA A 136 -9.48 5.06 -11.89
CA ALA A 136 -9.67 6.32 -12.60
C ALA A 136 -8.81 6.43 -13.86
N ASP A 137 -7.60 5.84 -13.85
CA ASP A 137 -6.76 5.74 -15.05
C ASP A 137 -7.44 4.90 -16.16
N GLY A 138 -8.42 4.06 -15.80
CA GLY A 138 -9.21 3.25 -16.74
C GLY A 138 -8.43 2.10 -17.39
N ARG A 139 -7.17 1.88 -17.01
CA ARG A 139 -6.29 0.83 -17.53
C ARG A 139 -5.90 -0.12 -16.40
N PRO A 140 -6.20 -1.43 -16.50
CA PRO A 140 -5.80 -2.41 -15.49
C PRO A 140 -4.30 -2.35 -15.20
N ALA A 141 -3.94 -2.38 -13.92
CA ALA A 141 -2.58 -2.76 -13.54
C ALA A 141 -2.45 -4.28 -13.71
N ASP A 142 -1.33 -4.74 -14.24
CA ASP A 142 -1.07 -6.18 -14.35
C ASP A 142 -0.58 -6.74 -13.01
N LEU A 143 0.12 -5.90 -12.23
CA LEU A 143 0.69 -6.26 -10.94
C LEU A 143 0.52 -5.15 -9.89
N LEU A 144 -0.05 -5.51 -8.74
CA LEU A 144 0.08 -4.75 -7.50
C LEU A 144 1.19 -5.36 -6.65
N HIS A 145 2.23 -4.59 -6.34
CA HIS A 145 3.30 -5.00 -5.44
C HIS A 145 3.09 -4.35 -4.09
N LEU A 146 2.68 -5.14 -3.12
CA LEU A 146 2.37 -4.72 -1.76
C LEU A 146 3.63 -4.85 -0.89
N HIS A 147 3.98 -3.78 -0.17
CA HIS A 147 5.10 -3.76 0.76
C HIS A 147 4.59 -3.66 2.21
N ASP A 148 4.78 -4.75 2.96
CA ASP A 148 4.39 -4.90 4.37
C ASP A 148 2.91 -4.66 4.69
N TRP A 149 2.58 -4.69 5.99
CA TRP A 149 1.21 -4.66 6.53
C TRP A 149 0.41 -3.41 6.12
N GLN A 150 1.07 -2.30 5.85
CA GLN A 150 0.46 -1.03 5.44
C GLN A 150 -0.23 -1.14 4.08
N ALA A 151 0.29 -2.00 3.20
CA ALA A 151 -0.29 -2.30 1.89
C ALA A 151 -1.25 -3.51 1.92
N GLY A 152 -1.23 -4.29 3.00
CA GLY A 152 -2.12 -5.44 3.23
C GLY A 152 -3.62 -5.17 2.99
N PRO A 153 -4.19 -4.02 3.41
CA PRO A 153 -5.59 -3.70 3.13
C PRO A 153 -5.96 -3.67 1.65
N ALA A 154 -5.01 -3.40 0.73
CA ALA A 154 -5.27 -3.42 -0.70
C ALA A 154 -5.74 -4.81 -1.17
N GLY A 155 -5.13 -5.89 -0.67
CA GLY A 155 -5.55 -7.26 -0.97
C GLY A 155 -6.96 -7.56 -0.46
N ILE A 156 -7.27 -7.14 0.78
CA ILE A 156 -8.62 -7.26 1.34
C ILE A 156 -9.65 -6.55 0.45
N PHE A 157 -9.35 -5.32 0.02
CA PHE A 157 -10.30 -4.54 -0.77
C PHE A 157 -10.42 -5.02 -2.20
N ARG A 158 -9.33 -5.44 -2.86
CA ARG A 158 -9.38 -6.06 -4.20
C ARG A 158 -10.42 -7.19 -4.21
N ASP A 159 -10.35 -8.08 -3.22
CA ASP A 159 -11.16 -9.29 -3.20
C ASP A 159 -12.57 -9.10 -2.64
N LEU A 160 -12.77 -8.18 -1.68
CA LEU A 160 -14.09 -7.98 -1.06
C LEU A 160 -14.91 -6.83 -1.65
N ARG A 161 -14.25 -5.82 -2.21
CA ARG A 161 -14.89 -4.54 -2.59
C ARG A 161 -14.76 -4.25 -4.08
N TYR A 162 -13.70 -4.73 -4.71
CA TYR A 162 -13.44 -4.60 -6.14
C TYR A 162 -13.50 -5.95 -6.86
N ALA A 163 -14.20 -6.95 -6.29
CA ALA A 163 -14.28 -8.31 -6.81
C ALA A 163 -14.77 -8.40 -8.27
N ASP A 164 -15.67 -7.49 -8.64
CA ASP A 164 -16.28 -7.41 -9.97
C ASP A 164 -15.75 -6.22 -10.79
N ASP A 165 -14.78 -5.47 -10.27
CA ASP A 165 -14.22 -4.31 -10.98
C ASP A 165 -13.25 -4.77 -12.07
N PRO A 166 -13.50 -4.45 -13.35
CA PRO A 166 -12.70 -4.97 -14.47
C PRO A 166 -11.30 -4.35 -14.56
N VAL A 167 -11.03 -3.27 -13.83
CA VAL A 167 -9.72 -2.60 -13.81
C VAL A 167 -8.86 -3.13 -12.66
N ILE A 168 -9.47 -3.33 -11.49
CA ILE A 168 -8.75 -3.68 -10.27
C ILE A 168 -8.65 -5.19 -10.06
N ARG A 169 -9.73 -5.93 -10.28
CA ARG A 169 -9.77 -7.38 -10.00
C ARG A 169 -8.69 -8.19 -10.73
N PRO A 170 -8.37 -7.92 -12.02
CA PRO A 170 -7.45 -8.78 -12.77
C PRO A 170 -5.99 -8.72 -12.31
N ALA A 171 -5.60 -7.71 -11.54
CA ALA A 171 -4.22 -7.52 -11.13
C ALA A 171 -3.73 -8.68 -10.25
N ALA A 172 -2.61 -9.28 -10.64
CA ALA A 172 -1.86 -10.15 -9.75
C ALA A 172 -1.30 -9.32 -8.59
N MET A 173 -1.01 -9.97 -7.48
CA MET A 173 -0.47 -9.38 -6.27
C MET A 173 0.81 -10.11 -5.85
N VAL A 174 1.85 -9.32 -5.64
CA VAL A 174 3.09 -9.76 -5.00
C VAL A 174 3.17 -9.05 -3.65
N MET A 175 3.50 -9.79 -2.59
CA MET A 175 3.77 -9.21 -1.27
C MET A 175 5.26 -9.35 -0.95
N THR A 176 5.93 -8.23 -0.65
CA THR A 176 7.27 -8.25 -0.05
C THR A 176 7.19 -7.96 1.43
N LEU A 177 7.73 -8.89 2.21
CA LEU A 177 7.88 -8.79 3.65
C LEU A 177 9.26 -8.21 3.97
N HIS A 178 9.32 -7.00 4.52
CA HIS A 178 10.58 -6.38 4.98
C HIS A 178 10.82 -6.67 6.46
N ASN A 179 9.74 -6.80 7.24
CA ASN A 179 9.85 -7.19 8.63
C ASN A 179 8.59 -7.89 9.15
N LEU A 180 8.68 -9.20 9.36
CA LEU A 180 7.63 -10.04 9.95
C LEU A 180 7.23 -9.66 11.38
N ALA A 181 8.02 -8.85 12.10
CA ALA A 181 7.65 -8.44 13.45
C ALA A 181 6.47 -7.46 13.49
N TYR A 182 6.12 -6.82 12.37
CA TYR A 182 5.06 -5.82 12.31
C TYR A 182 3.87 -6.31 11.48
N HIS A 183 2.80 -6.67 12.17
CA HIS A 183 1.63 -7.32 11.57
C HIS A 183 0.49 -6.37 11.21
N GLY A 184 0.49 -5.15 11.75
CA GLY A 184 -0.66 -4.24 11.64
C GLY A 184 -1.94 -4.84 12.25
N TRP A 185 -1.85 -5.44 13.43
CA TRP A 185 -2.98 -6.10 14.09
C TRP A 185 -4.14 -5.14 14.39
N VAL A 186 -5.36 -5.52 14.00
CA VAL A 186 -6.58 -4.76 14.24
C VAL A 186 -7.59 -5.62 15.01
N PRO A 187 -7.88 -5.34 16.30
CA PRO A 187 -8.86 -6.09 17.05
C PRO A 187 -10.28 -5.86 16.51
N ASN A 188 -11.23 -6.73 16.86
CA ASN A 188 -12.63 -6.64 16.40
C ASN A 188 -13.25 -5.24 16.54
N ALA A 189 -12.97 -4.53 17.64
CA ALA A 189 -13.45 -3.17 17.88
C ALA A 189 -12.89 -2.13 16.87
N GLY A 190 -11.74 -2.41 16.27
CA GLY A 190 -11.10 -1.60 15.25
C GLY A 190 -11.52 -1.94 13.81
N LEU A 191 -12.15 -3.09 13.55
CA LEU A 191 -12.58 -3.50 12.20
C LEU A 191 -13.44 -2.47 11.45
N PRO A 192 -14.35 -1.72 12.10
CA PRO A 192 -15.11 -0.67 11.43
C PRO A 192 -14.24 0.40 10.76
N GLN A 193 -13.00 0.61 11.23
CA GLN A 193 -12.04 1.54 10.61
C GLN A 193 -11.68 1.15 9.16
N LEU A 194 -11.76 -0.14 8.82
CA LEU A 194 -11.52 -0.69 7.49
C LEU A 194 -12.83 -0.91 6.70
N GLY A 195 -13.98 -0.64 7.32
CA GLY A 195 -15.29 -1.02 6.78
C GLY A 195 -15.51 -2.54 6.82
N LEU A 196 -14.93 -3.20 7.82
CA LEU A 196 -15.06 -4.64 8.09
C LEU A 196 -15.91 -4.88 9.35
N VAL A 197 -16.38 -6.12 9.49
CA VAL A 197 -17.16 -6.59 10.65
C VAL A 197 -16.56 -7.88 11.18
N ALA A 198 -16.73 -8.17 12.48
CA ALA A 198 -16.28 -9.42 13.09
C ALA A 198 -16.98 -10.63 12.45
N GLY A 199 -16.26 -11.73 12.25
CA GLY A 199 -16.76 -12.93 11.56
C GLY A 199 -16.98 -12.75 10.06
N GLY A 200 -16.41 -11.70 9.46
CA GLY A 200 -16.41 -11.48 8.02
C GLY A 200 -15.48 -12.43 7.27
N ALA A 201 -15.45 -12.29 5.95
CA ALA A 201 -14.65 -13.11 5.05
C ALA A 201 -13.31 -12.46 4.65
N ALA A 202 -12.83 -11.46 5.40
CA ALA A 202 -11.56 -10.83 5.06
C ALA A 202 -10.40 -11.80 5.29
N PRO A 203 -9.45 -11.92 4.34
CA PRO A 203 -8.20 -12.64 4.57
C PRO A 203 -7.51 -12.14 5.86
N GLY A 204 -6.82 -13.02 6.58
CA GLY A 204 -6.17 -12.69 7.84
C GLY A 204 -7.11 -12.46 9.04
N GLN A 205 -8.44 -12.53 8.84
CA GLN A 205 -9.41 -12.36 9.92
C GLN A 205 -9.60 -13.64 10.73
N ASN A 206 -9.62 -13.50 12.06
CA ASN A 206 -9.87 -14.57 13.01
C ASN A 206 -10.91 -14.11 14.07
N PRO A 207 -11.29 -14.94 15.05
CA PRO A 207 -12.30 -14.55 16.05
C PRO A 207 -11.98 -13.30 16.88
N SER A 208 -10.72 -12.86 16.92
CA SER A 208 -10.25 -11.74 17.74
C SER A 208 -10.01 -10.44 16.95
N GLY A 209 -9.85 -10.52 15.62
CA GLY A 209 -9.51 -9.36 14.80
C GLY A 209 -9.02 -9.75 13.41
N VAL A 210 -8.25 -8.86 12.78
CA VAL A 210 -7.58 -9.10 11.51
C VAL A 210 -6.10 -8.74 11.62
N ASP A 211 -5.26 -9.60 11.09
CA ASP A 211 -3.84 -9.35 10.86
C ASP A 211 -3.67 -8.86 9.42
N LEU A 212 -3.21 -7.61 9.24
CA LEU A 212 -3.13 -6.98 7.92
C LEU A 212 -1.96 -7.52 7.09
N LEU A 213 -0.88 -7.93 7.74
CA LEU A 213 0.23 -8.61 7.06
C LEU A 213 -0.22 -9.98 6.55
N ALA A 214 -0.85 -10.78 7.40
CA ALA A 214 -1.41 -12.08 7.03
C ALA A 214 -2.50 -11.95 5.96
N ALA A 215 -3.30 -10.88 5.99
CA ALA A 215 -4.27 -10.59 4.95
C ALA A 215 -3.61 -10.34 3.59
N GLY A 216 -2.53 -9.55 3.55
CA GLY A 216 -1.73 -9.32 2.35
C GLY A 216 -1.09 -10.61 1.82
N ILE A 217 -0.49 -11.40 2.72
CA ILE A 217 0.08 -12.73 2.39
C ILE A 217 -0.97 -13.65 1.79
N GLY A 218 -2.14 -13.76 2.41
CA GLY A 218 -3.21 -14.66 1.97
C GLY A 218 -3.87 -14.26 0.66
N ALA A 219 -3.75 -12.98 0.26
CA ALA A 219 -4.32 -12.47 -0.98
C ALA A 219 -3.31 -12.50 -2.14
N ALA A 220 -2.01 -12.54 -1.87
CA ALA A 220 -0.95 -12.48 -2.87
C ALA A 220 -0.71 -13.83 -3.58
N GLU A 221 -0.48 -13.79 -4.89
CA GLU A 221 -0.08 -14.97 -5.66
C GLU A 221 1.39 -15.33 -5.44
N ILE A 222 2.23 -14.35 -5.07
CA ILE A 222 3.64 -14.56 -4.72
C ILE A 222 3.98 -13.76 -3.46
N VAL A 223 4.67 -14.41 -2.53
CA VAL A 223 5.23 -13.75 -1.35
C VAL A 223 6.74 -13.90 -1.39
N ASN A 224 7.46 -12.81 -1.18
CA ASN A 224 8.92 -12.81 -1.08
C ASN A 224 9.38 -11.93 0.09
N THR A 225 10.69 -11.85 0.25
CA THR A 225 11.33 -11.03 1.27
C THR A 225 12.71 -10.59 0.82
N VAL A 226 13.34 -9.72 1.60
CA VAL A 226 14.53 -8.93 1.27
C VAL A 226 15.84 -9.73 1.26
N SER A 227 15.86 -10.99 1.69
CA SER A 227 17.03 -11.85 1.49
C SER A 227 16.69 -13.35 1.44
N PRO A 228 17.51 -14.17 0.73
CA PRO A 228 17.34 -15.62 0.73
C PRO A 228 17.48 -16.27 2.10
N THR A 229 18.30 -15.69 2.98
CA THR A 229 18.48 -16.20 4.36
C THR A 229 17.24 -15.93 5.18
N TYR A 230 16.74 -14.70 5.17
CA TYR A 230 15.52 -14.35 5.87
C TYR A 230 14.32 -15.14 5.33
N ALA A 231 14.25 -15.39 4.02
CA ALA A 231 13.22 -16.25 3.43
C ALA A 231 13.23 -17.68 4.00
N ARG A 232 14.40 -18.25 4.31
CA ARG A 232 14.51 -19.56 4.94
C ARG A 232 14.16 -19.51 6.43
N GLU A 233 14.61 -18.47 7.12
CA GLU A 233 14.35 -18.27 8.56
C GLU A 233 12.86 -18.03 8.83
N ALA A 234 12.19 -17.22 8.01
CA ALA A 234 10.75 -16.95 8.08
C ALA A 234 9.87 -18.20 8.00
N LEU A 235 10.38 -19.32 7.45
CA LEU A 235 9.66 -20.59 7.37
C LEU A 235 9.88 -21.49 8.59
N THR A 236 10.60 -21.01 9.60
CA THR A 236 10.88 -21.74 10.84
C THR A 236 10.02 -21.22 12.00
N PRO A 237 9.65 -22.06 12.99
CA PRO A 237 8.87 -21.63 14.14
C PRO A 237 9.50 -20.47 14.93
N ASP A 238 10.84 -20.43 14.99
CA ASP A 238 11.58 -19.47 15.82
C ASP A 238 11.55 -18.04 15.24
N PHE A 239 11.39 -17.90 13.92
CA PHE A 239 11.48 -16.61 13.21
C PHE A 239 10.27 -16.28 12.32
N GLY A 240 9.31 -17.21 12.18
CA GLY A 240 8.13 -17.05 11.33
C GLY A 240 7.00 -16.20 11.92
N MET A 241 7.08 -15.88 13.22
CA MET A 241 6.12 -15.00 13.93
C MET A 241 4.65 -15.44 13.86
N GLY A 242 4.35 -16.72 13.60
CA GLY A 242 2.99 -17.28 13.64
C GLY A 242 2.79 -18.51 12.78
#